data_AF-A0A2N5U2U2-F1
#
_entry.id   AF-A0A2N5U2U2-F1
#
_cell.length_a   1.000
_cell.length_b   1.000
_cell.length_c   1.000
_cell.angle_alpha   90.00
_cell.angle_beta   90.00
_cell.angle_gamma   90.00
#
_symmetry.space_group_name_H-M   'P 1'
#
loop_
_entity.id
_entity.type
_entity.pdbx_description
1 polymer ?
#
loop_
_entity_poly.entity_id
_entity_poly.type
_entity_poly.pdbx_seq_one_letter_code
_entity_poly.pdbx_strand_id
1 'polypeptide(L)'
;MIPSDADLTTNDGVDDLALDLLDPATSSDVDAANINVLGYEQPSDLRIQATLRFRRIVSTACAMMSYAANYRCNSFQLTNSVRLLACGISERGHEYLNHVGLCSSRWTALAAMKSLSLNAQAKLKKSMSISPQCPIAPSICIDNIDMEEKVRNISVGHWAFTYRGTWGYVHSPDAELIASLDQSELTLESYHNAIQPVKSMTIEPQMFLPSREEDQTIRAVWLSQIAKVLHQYLADPKDPKNAISPTPPVVEQISPRKPNIHMLRLMDASDNLAEGVGQVFHHLLLQSGLSVDEFFGRLQPMDGDLGTVQNFNSLRSQRAPSAYPEDQLDNILFQLGASHTLWNVASTLFTHHFGNPLDSTDCGAWQYLQALGFPPEKAIQKKDFTLMHAVGLISVCPSTA
;
A
#
# COMPACT_ATOMS: atom_id res chain seq x y z
N MET A 1 11.54 73.93 -43.29
CA MET A 1 13.01 73.99 -43.24
C MET A 1 13.49 72.55 -43.34
N ILE A 2 14.03 72.17 -44.50
CA ILE A 2 14.77 70.91 -44.78
C ILE A 2 16.19 71.41 -45.12
N PRO A 3 17.32 70.80 -44.68
CA PRO A 3 17.74 69.40 -44.91
C PRO A 3 18.51 68.79 -43.70
N SER A 4 19.20 67.64 -43.68
CA SER A 4 19.82 66.74 -44.67
C SER A 4 20.19 65.38 -44.03
N ASP A 5 20.47 64.40 -44.88
CA ASP A 5 20.88 63.01 -44.68
C ASP A 5 22.08 62.72 -43.75
N ALA A 6 22.08 61.51 -43.16
CA ALA A 6 23.22 60.59 -43.22
C ALA A 6 22.79 59.14 -42.91
N ASP A 7 23.14 58.25 -43.82
CA ASP A 7 22.92 56.80 -43.86
C ASP A 7 24.03 56.04 -43.08
N LEU A 8 23.76 54.76 -42.74
CA LEU A 8 24.68 53.62 -42.51
C LEU A 8 24.32 52.71 -41.30
N THR A 9 23.59 51.63 -41.64
CA THR A 9 23.87 50.21 -41.34
C THR A 9 23.77 49.61 -39.91
N THR A 10 22.91 48.59 -39.87
CA THR A 10 23.04 47.23 -39.27
C THR A 10 22.64 46.94 -37.82
N ASN A 11 21.64 46.04 -37.76
CA ASN A 11 21.48 44.87 -36.91
C ASN A 11 20.47 44.90 -35.73
N ASP A 12 19.39 44.15 -36.02
CA ASP A 12 18.80 43.11 -35.19
C ASP A 12 17.87 43.50 -34.04
N GLY A 13 16.57 43.40 -34.35
CA GLY A 13 15.76 42.37 -33.69
C GLY A 13 14.78 42.86 -32.65
N VAL A 14 13.66 43.45 -33.09
CA VAL A 14 12.39 43.38 -32.35
C VAL A 14 11.23 43.41 -33.36
N ASP A 15 10.94 42.28 -33.99
CA ASP A 15 9.64 42.06 -34.65
C ASP A 15 8.77 41.21 -33.73
N ASP A 16 7.66 41.81 -33.34
CA ASP A 16 6.35 41.20 -33.13
C ASP A 16 6.28 39.91 -32.29
N LEU A 17 6.16 40.10 -30.97
CA LEU A 17 5.42 39.18 -30.10
C LEU A 17 3.93 39.24 -30.48
N ALA A 18 3.61 38.66 -31.63
CA ALA A 18 2.26 38.35 -32.03
C ALA A 18 1.61 37.43 -30.99
N LEU A 19 0.44 37.86 -30.53
CA LEU A 19 -0.54 37.04 -29.84
C LEU A 19 -0.86 35.80 -30.68
N ASP A 20 -0.24 34.67 -30.37
CA ASP A 20 -0.77 33.34 -30.70
C ASP A 20 -0.95 32.56 -29.40
N LEU A 21 -1.95 32.99 -28.64
CA LEU A 21 -2.34 32.40 -27.36
C LEU A 21 -3.82 32.01 -27.43
N LEU A 22 -4.19 31.18 -28.40
CA LEU A 22 -5.47 30.49 -28.49
C LEU A 22 -5.32 29.27 -29.42
N ASP A 23 -4.99 28.11 -28.85
CA ASP A 23 -5.36 26.82 -29.45
C ASP A 23 -6.34 26.12 -28.50
N PRO A 24 -7.64 26.05 -28.84
CA PRO A 24 -8.66 25.42 -28.02
C PRO A 24 -8.83 23.95 -28.44
N ALA A 25 -7.89 23.10 -28.06
CA ALA A 25 -8.05 21.64 -28.09
C ALA A 25 -7.17 21.08 -26.97
N THR A 26 -7.69 20.79 -25.78
CA THR A 26 -8.52 19.62 -25.50
C THR A 26 -9.53 19.92 -24.39
N SER A 27 -10.81 19.75 -24.70
CA SER A 27 -11.84 19.53 -23.69
C SER A 27 -11.65 18.13 -23.09
N SER A 28 -10.79 18.00 -22.10
CA SER A 28 -10.90 16.92 -21.12
C SER A 28 -11.28 17.58 -19.81
N ASP A 29 -12.43 17.18 -19.26
CA ASP A 29 -12.96 17.59 -17.97
C ASP A 29 -11.84 17.87 -16.96
N VAL A 30 -11.52 19.16 -16.78
CA VAL A 30 -10.70 19.59 -15.66
C VAL A 30 -11.64 19.58 -14.46
N ASP A 31 -11.84 18.38 -13.93
CA ASP A 31 -12.61 18.13 -12.74
C ASP A 31 -12.17 19.11 -11.65
N ALA A 32 -13.09 19.85 -11.04
CA ALA A 32 -12.77 20.85 -10.01
C ALA A 32 -12.03 20.22 -8.80
N ALA A 33 -12.09 18.88 -8.70
CA ALA A 33 -11.30 18.07 -7.78
C ALA A 33 -9.78 18.06 -8.07
N ASN A 34 -9.32 18.31 -9.30
CA ASN A 34 -7.90 18.30 -9.68
C ASN A 34 -7.13 19.58 -9.32
N ILE A 35 -7.82 20.62 -8.81
CA ILE A 35 -7.15 21.74 -8.14
C ILE A 35 -6.58 21.29 -6.77
N ASN A 36 -7.02 20.15 -6.22
CA ASN A 36 -6.68 19.66 -4.89
C ASN A 36 -5.54 18.62 -4.84
N VAL A 37 -4.95 18.26 -5.98
CA VAL A 37 -3.86 17.30 -6.05
C VAL A 37 -2.54 18.07 -6.21
N LEU A 38 -1.82 18.25 -5.11
CA LEU A 38 -0.38 18.51 -5.14
C LEU A 38 0.31 17.20 -5.59
N GLY A 39 0.06 16.79 -6.82
CA GLY A 39 0.75 15.67 -7.45
C GLY A 39 2.17 16.11 -7.76
N TYR A 40 3.14 15.35 -7.24
CA TYR A 40 4.54 15.42 -7.66
C TYR A 40 4.73 14.59 -8.93
N GLU A 41 3.97 14.86 -9.99
CA GLU A 41 4.49 14.57 -11.31
C GLU A 41 5.44 15.71 -11.64
N GLN A 42 6.73 15.40 -11.79
CA GLN A 42 7.68 16.31 -12.42
C GLN A 42 7.63 16.01 -13.92
N PRO A 43 7.01 16.88 -14.74
CA PRO A 43 7.17 16.79 -16.18
C PRO A 43 8.66 16.86 -16.50
N SER A 44 9.13 16.06 -17.45
CA SER A 44 10.53 16.12 -17.92
C SER A 44 10.88 17.48 -18.57
N ASP A 45 9.88 18.22 -19.05
CA ASP A 45 10.05 19.53 -19.68
C ASP A 45 10.02 20.70 -18.68
N LEU A 46 11.12 21.46 -18.65
CA LEU A 46 11.31 22.66 -17.82
C LEU A 46 10.28 23.77 -18.10
N ARG A 47 9.81 23.91 -19.35
CA ARG A 47 8.79 24.92 -19.72
C ARG A 47 7.42 24.57 -19.13
N ILE A 48 7.08 23.29 -19.16
CA ILE A 48 5.84 22.77 -18.56
C ILE A 48 5.91 22.93 -17.04
N GLN A 49 7.05 22.63 -16.42
CA GLN A 49 7.27 22.84 -14.99
C GLN A 49 7.07 24.31 -14.58
N ALA A 50 7.64 25.25 -15.32
CA ALA A 50 7.52 26.68 -15.03
C ALA A 50 6.05 27.15 -15.09
N THR A 51 5.31 26.75 -16.13
CA THR A 51 3.89 27.05 -16.31
C THR A 51 3.04 26.46 -15.18
N LEU A 52 3.27 25.19 -14.82
CA LEU A 52 2.56 24.54 -13.72
C LEU A 52 2.84 25.23 -12.37
N ARG A 53 4.08 25.63 -12.12
CA ARG A 53 4.46 26.37 -10.91
C ARG A 53 3.73 27.71 -10.84
N PHE A 54 3.72 28.46 -11.93
CA PHE A 54 3.02 29.75 -12.00
C PHE A 54 1.52 29.58 -11.72
N ARG A 55 0.89 28.60 -12.40
CA ARG A 55 -0.53 28.27 -12.19
C ARG A 55 -0.82 27.91 -10.72
N ARG A 56 0.02 27.12 -10.07
CA ARG A 56 -0.13 26.74 -8.64
C ARG A 56 -0.05 27.95 -7.71
N ILE A 57 0.90 28.86 -7.95
CA ILE A 57 1.05 30.09 -7.17
C ILE A 57 -0.22 30.94 -7.30
N VAL A 58 -0.68 31.19 -8.53
CA VAL A 58 -1.88 31.99 -8.80
C VAL A 58 -3.11 31.35 -8.14
N SER A 59 -3.33 30.04 -8.34
CA SER A 59 -4.46 29.32 -7.71
C SER A 59 -4.43 29.41 -6.19
N THR A 60 -3.24 29.29 -5.57
CA THR A 60 -3.08 29.39 -4.12
C THR A 60 -3.42 30.79 -3.63
N ALA A 61 -2.91 31.84 -4.28
CA ALA A 61 -3.22 33.22 -3.94
C ALA A 61 -4.72 33.53 -4.09
N CYS A 62 -5.34 33.08 -5.18
CA CYS A 62 -6.79 33.21 -5.39
C CYS A 62 -7.61 32.48 -4.32
N ALA A 63 -7.18 31.28 -3.90
CA ALA A 63 -7.83 30.54 -2.83
C ALA A 63 -7.69 31.24 -1.47
N MET A 64 -6.52 31.84 -1.18
CA MET A 64 -6.31 32.64 0.03
C MET A 64 -7.21 33.88 0.04
N MET A 65 -7.26 34.63 -1.07
CA MET A 65 -8.12 35.82 -1.20
C MET A 65 -9.61 35.45 -1.08
N SER A 66 -10.04 34.37 -1.72
CA SER A 66 -11.43 33.90 -1.67
C SER A 66 -11.83 33.48 -0.25
N TYR A 67 -10.94 32.79 0.45
CA TYR A 67 -11.15 32.39 1.85
C TYR A 67 -11.20 33.59 2.80
N ALA A 68 -10.32 34.58 2.60
CA ALA A 68 -10.30 35.82 3.38
C ALA A 68 -11.56 36.65 3.14
N ALA A 69 -12.07 36.70 1.91
CA ALA A 69 -13.32 37.38 1.57
C ALA A 69 -14.56 36.62 2.10
N ASN A 70 -14.53 35.30 2.10
CA ASN A 70 -15.60 34.45 2.60
C ASN A 70 -15.06 33.12 3.12
N TYR A 71 -15.12 32.94 4.44
CA TYR A 71 -14.65 31.71 5.11
C TYR A 71 -15.38 30.43 4.70
N ARG A 72 -16.50 30.50 3.96
CA ARG A 72 -17.15 29.33 3.35
C ARG A 72 -16.40 28.84 2.11
N CYS A 73 -15.62 29.69 1.46
CA CYS A 73 -14.74 29.33 0.34
C CYS A 73 -13.44 28.71 0.86
N ASN A 74 -13.53 27.58 1.56
CA ASN A 74 -12.42 27.01 2.34
C ASN A 74 -11.95 25.63 1.87
N SER A 75 -12.35 25.17 0.69
CA SER A 75 -12.02 23.81 0.21
C SER A 75 -10.51 23.55 0.21
N PHE A 76 -9.73 24.49 -0.32
CA PHE A 76 -8.26 24.42 -0.32
C PHE A 76 -7.69 24.41 1.10
N GLN A 77 -8.14 25.36 1.93
CA GLN A 77 -7.69 25.53 3.30
C GLN A 77 -7.99 24.31 4.17
N LEU A 78 -9.18 23.72 4.02
CA LEU A 78 -9.60 22.54 4.77
C LEU A 78 -8.78 21.31 4.35
N THR A 79 -8.55 21.14 3.05
CA THR A 79 -7.71 20.05 2.52
C THR A 79 -6.29 20.13 3.09
N ASN A 80 -5.70 21.33 3.10
CA ASN A 80 -4.39 21.54 3.71
C ASN A 80 -4.42 21.27 5.22
N SER A 81 -5.43 21.76 5.94
CA SER A 81 -5.51 21.54 7.39
C SER A 81 -5.58 20.07 7.76
N VAL A 82 -6.37 19.26 7.04
CA VAL A 82 -6.49 17.83 7.28
C VAL A 82 -5.16 17.11 7.00
N ARG A 83 -4.48 17.45 5.90
CA ARG A 83 -3.17 16.88 5.55
C ARG A 83 -2.11 17.24 6.58
N LEU A 84 -2.00 18.52 6.93
CA LEU A 84 -1.01 19.01 7.89
C LEU A 84 -1.22 18.41 9.29
N LEU A 85 -2.48 18.29 9.70
CA LEU A 85 -2.84 17.61 10.94
C LEU A 85 -2.39 16.14 10.92
N ALA A 86 -2.65 15.43 9.82
CA ALA A 86 -2.20 14.04 9.65
C ALA A 86 -0.68 13.90 9.61
N CYS A 87 0.03 14.90 9.07
CA CYS A 87 1.49 14.97 9.06
C CYS A 87 2.12 15.40 10.41
N GLY A 88 1.31 15.61 11.46
CA GLY A 88 1.82 15.95 12.79
C GLY A 88 2.35 17.37 12.93
N ILE A 89 1.82 18.34 12.16
CA ILE A 89 2.20 19.75 12.36
C ILE A 89 1.90 20.19 13.81
N SER A 90 2.80 20.98 14.39
CA SER A 90 2.58 21.59 15.71
C SER A 90 1.40 22.55 15.68
N GLU A 91 0.76 22.76 16.83
CA GLU A 91 -0.37 23.70 16.94
C GLU A 91 0.03 25.10 16.49
N ARG A 92 1.20 25.58 16.91
CA ARG A 92 1.76 26.86 16.49
C ARG A 92 1.97 26.94 14.97
N GLY A 93 2.45 25.86 14.35
CA GLY A 93 2.63 25.80 12.89
C GLY A 93 1.28 25.86 12.17
N HIS A 94 0.28 25.16 12.69
CA HIS A 94 -1.09 25.18 12.18
C HIS A 94 -1.69 26.59 12.31
N GLU A 95 -1.58 27.22 13.47
CA GLU A 95 -2.08 28.58 13.73
C GLU A 95 -1.47 29.61 12.79
N TYR A 96 -0.15 29.54 12.57
CA TYR A 96 0.52 30.41 11.61
C TYR A 96 -0.03 30.24 10.19
N LEU A 97 -0.13 28.99 9.71
CA LEU A 97 -0.66 28.70 8.38
C LEU A 97 -2.13 29.09 8.23
N ASN A 98 -2.89 29.04 9.32
CA ASN A 98 -4.25 29.53 9.35
C ASN A 98 -4.29 31.06 9.27
N HIS A 99 -3.41 31.75 10.00
CA HIS A 99 -3.30 33.20 10.00
C HIS A 99 -2.98 33.76 8.61
N VAL A 100 -2.07 33.11 7.87
CA VAL A 100 -1.76 33.52 6.49
C VAL A 100 -2.77 33.01 5.44
N GLY A 101 -3.83 32.30 5.85
CA GLY A 101 -4.90 31.85 4.96
C GLY A 101 -4.58 30.62 4.11
N LEU A 102 -3.51 29.88 4.43
CA LEU A 102 -3.11 28.64 3.74
C LEU A 102 -3.84 27.40 4.25
N CYS A 103 -4.36 27.45 5.47
CA CYS A 103 -5.18 26.38 6.03
C CYS A 103 -6.35 26.93 6.88
N SER A 104 -7.35 26.11 7.14
CA SER A 104 -8.41 26.39 8.10
C SER A 104 -7.91 26.12 9.52
N SER A 105 -8.68 26.57 10.52
CA SER A 105 -8.36 26.34 11.93
C SER A 105 -8.16 24.85 12.22
N ARG A 106 -7.37 24.55 13.25
CA ARG A 106 -7.17 23.17 13.74
C ARG A 106 -8.50 22.52 14.14
N TRP A 107 -9.39 23.29 14.75
CA TRP A 107 -10.72 22.81 15.16
C TRP A 107 -11.58 22.40 13.96
N THR A 108 -11.57 23.19 12.89
CA THR A 108 -12.24 22.84 11.62
C THR A 108 -11.67 21.55 11.02
N ALA A 109 -10.35 21.36 11.08
CA ALA A 109 -9.68 20.15 10.62
C ALA A 109 -10.13 18.91 11.42
N LEU A 110 -10.16 19.01 12.75
CA LEU A 110 -10.62 17.95 13.64
C LEU A 110 -12.10 17.62 13.43
N ALA A 111 -12.95 18.63 13.23
CA ALA A 111 -14.36 18.43 12.91
C ALA A 111 -14.55 17.71 11.56
N ALA A 112 -13.74 18.05 10.55
CA ALA A 112 -13.72 17.33 9.28
C ALA A 112 -13.25 15.89 9.44
N MET A 113 -12.16 15.64 10.19
CA MET A 113 -11.68 14.29 10.51
C MET A 113 -12.75 13.45 11.23
N LYS A 114 -13.48 14.04 12.17
CA LYS A 114 -14.61 13.37 12.85
C LYS A 114 -15.73 13.03 11.87
N SER A 115 -16.04 13.92 10.94
CA SER A 115 -17.08 13.66 9.92
C SER A 115 -16.66 12.55 8.96
N LEU A 116 -15.38 12.55 8.54
CA LEU A 116 -14.79 11.50 7.72
C LEU A 116 -14.78 10.15 8.43
N SER A 117 -14.45 10.12 9.73
CA SER A 117 -14.44 8.87 10.51
C SER A 117 -15.83 8.28 10.68
N LEU A 118 -16.85 9.11 10.91
CA LEU A 118 -18.25 8.65 10.95
C LEU A 118 -18.71 8.09 9.59
N ASN A 119 -18.33 8.74 8.49
CA ASN A 119 -18.61 8.24 7.15
C ASN A 119 -17.90 6.90 6.87
N ALA A 120 -16.62 6.80 7.24
CA ALA A 120 -15.85 5.56 7.11
C ALA A 120 -16.45 4.43 7.95
N GLN A 121 -16.87 4.70 9.18
CA GLN A 121 -17.56 3.73 10.03
C GLN A 121 -18.87 3.25 9.39
N ALA A 122 -19.69 4.16 8.84
CA ALA A 122 -20.93 3.78 8.17
C ALA A 122 -20.67 2.90 6.93
N LYS A 123 -19.64 3.22 6.14
CA LYS A 123 -19.22 2.41 4.99
C LYS A 123 -18.72 1.04 5.40
N LEU A 124 -17.91 0.95 6.47
CA LEU A 124 -17.42 -0.30 7.03
C LEU A 124 -18.60 -1.20 7.44
N LYS A 125 -19.54 -0.67 8.23
CA LYS A 125 -20.74 -1.41 8.65
C LYS A 125 -21.56 -1.90 7.45
N LYS A 126 -21.71 -1.06 6.43
CA LYS A 126 -22.40 -1.44 5.19
C LYS A 126 -21.67 -2.58 4.46
N SER A 127 -20.34 -2.54 4.39
CA SER A 127 -19.54 -3.60 3.77
C SER A 127 -19.63 -4.91 4.56
N MET A 128 -19.66 -4.83 5.90
CA MET A 128 -19.76 -6.01 6.78
C MET A 128 -21.17 -6.61 6.83
N SER A 129 -22.20 -5.83 6.49
CA SER A 129 -23.60 -6.25 6.58
C SER A 129 -23.88 -7.51 5.76
N ILE A 130 -24.80 -8.34 6.28
CA ILE A 130 -25.21 -9.56 5.59
C ILE A 130 -26.07 -9.18 4.39
N SER A 131 -25.68 -9.68 3.22
CA SER A 131 -26.37 -9.46 1.96
C SER A 131 -26.66 -10.81 1.29
N PRO A 132 -27.90 -11.07 0.85
CA PRO A 132 -28.22 -12.26 0.07
C PRO A 132 -27.41 -12.38 -1.23
N GLN A 133 -26.91 -11.27 -1.75
CA GLN A 133 -26.11 -11.22 -2.98
C GLN A 133 -24.63 -11.57 -2.73
N CYS A 134 -24.18 -11.56 -1.47
CA CYS A 134 -22.82 -11.89 -1.07
C CYS A 134 -22.87 -12.63 0.28
N PRO A 135 -23.11 -13.96 0.26
CA PRO A 135 -23.20 -14.75 1.49
C PRO A 135 -21.85 -14.88 2.22
N ILE A 136 -20.73 -14.67 1.52
CA ILE A 136 -19.39 -14.69 2.11
C ILE A 136 -19.15 -13.39 2.88
N ALA A 137 -18.61 -13.51 4.10
CA ALA A 137 -18.10 -12.37 4.83
C ALA A 137 -16.92 -11.71 4.07
N PRO A 138 -16.79 -10.38 4.11
CA PRO A 138 -15.56 -9.72 3.68
C PRO A 138 -14.32 -10.28 4.40
N SER A 139 -13.18 -10.38 3.72
CA SER A 139 -11.92 -10.76 4.39
C SER A 139 -11.47 -9.64 5.32
N ILE A 140 -11.01 -10.00 6.52
CA ILE A 140 -10.49 -9.05 7.50
C ILE A 140 -8.98 -9.25 7.63
N CYS A 141 -8.20 -8.28 7.19
CA CYS A 141 -6.77 -8.26 7.43
C CYS A 141 -6.48 -7.47 8.71
N ILE A 142 -5.76 -8.09 9.65
CA ILE A 142 -5.27 -7.44 10.88
C ILE A 142 -3.75 -7.52 10.96
N ASP A 143 -3.15 -6.47 11.49
CA ASP A 143 -1.70 -6.40 11.73
C ASP A 143 -1.41 -5.50 12.94
N ASN A 144 -0.25 -5.70 13.56
CA ASN A 144 0.19 -4.84 14.64
C ASN A 144 0.62 -3.46 14.14
N ILE A 145 0.33 -2.43 14.94
CA ILE A 145 0.99 -1.14 14.84
C ILE A 145 1.66 -0.84 16.17
N ASP A 146 2.99 -0.96 16.14
CA ASP A 146 3.84 -0.43 17.18
C ASP A 146 4.25 1.02 16.82
N MET A 147 3.71 2.01 17.54
CA MET A 147 4.15 3.41 17.42
C MET A 147 5.12 3.73 18.56
N GLU A 148 6.38 3.98 18.23
CA GLU A 148 7.38 4.40 19.21
C GLU A 148 7.41 5.93 19.32
N GLU A 149 6.95 6.46 20.45
CA GLU A 149 7.17 7.85 20.80
C GLU A 149 8.60 8.02 21.33
N LYS A 150 9.49 8.49 20.45
CA LYS A 150 10.88 8.78 20.82
C LYS A 150 10.98 10.16 21.46
N VAL A 151 11.25 10.20 22.75
CA VAL A 151 11.65 11.44 23.42
C VAL A 151 13.10 11.76 23.03
N ARG A 152 13.31 12.89 22.33
CA ARG A 152 14.64 13.28 21.80
C ARG A 152 15.68 13.58 22.88
N ASN A 153 15.27 13.91 24.09
CA ASN A 153 16.15 14.16 25.23
C ASN A 153 15.85 13.17 26.35
N ILE A 154 16.68 12.13 26.45
CA ILE A 154 16.62 11.16 27.54
C ILE A 154 17.08 11.88 28.82
N SER A 155 16.15 12.17 29.73
CA SER A 155 16.45 12.61 31.09
C SER A 155 15.68 11.75 32.09
N VAL A 156 16.07 11.77 33.36
CA VAL A 156 15.40 10.99 34.41
C VAL A 156 13.93 11.44 34.49
N GLY A 157 13.01 10.59 34.03
CA GLY A 157 11.56 10.88 33.92
C GLY A 157 11.02 10.96 32.49
N HIS A 158 11.87 11.01 31.47
CA HIS A 158 11.47 10.99 30.06
C HIS A 158 11.81 9.62 29.45
N TRP A 159 10.77 8.79 29.29
CA TRP A 159 10.89 7.44 28.72
C TRP A 159 10.30 7.44 27.31
N ALA A 160 10.95 6.73 26.40
CA ALA A 160 10.29 6.36 25.15
C ALA A 160 9.14 5.42 25.47
N PHE A 161 7.96 5.69 24.93
CA PHE A 161 6.79 4.84 25.08
C PHE A 161 6.46 4.20 23.74
N THR A 162 6.24 2.88 23.75
CA THR A 162 5.74 2.17 22.57
C THR A 162 4.26 1.94 22.77
N TYR A 163 3.44 2.65 22.00
CA TYR A 163 2.05 2.32 21.83
C TYR A 163 1.94 1.03 21.01
N ARG A 164 1.18 0.05 21.51
CA ARG A 164 0.97 -1.26 20.89
C ARG A 164 -0.49 -1.42 20.54
N GLY A 165 -0.86 -1.03 19.33
CA GLY A 165 -2.22 -1.19 18.83
C GLY A 165 -2.31 -2.26 17.75
N THR A 166 -3.54 -2.61 17.39
CA THR A 166 -3.83 -3.44 16.22
C THR A 166 -4.63 -2.62 15.22
N TRP A 167 -4.26 -2.68 13.96
CA TRP A 167 -5.00 -2.07 12.87
C TRP A 167 -5.30 -3.10 11.79
N GLY A 168 -5.91 -2.66 10.71
CA GLY A 168 -6.32 -3.55 9.65
C GLY A 168 -7.31 -2.91 8.70
N TYR A 169 -7.81 -3.73 7.80
CA TYR A 169 -8.79 -3.35 6.81
C TYR A 169 -9.69 -4.53 6.47
N VAL A 170 -10.84 -4.20 5.92
CA VAL A 170 -11.80 -5.14 5.39
C VAL A 170 -11.76 -5.08 3.87
N HIS A 171 -11.60 -6.22 3.23
CA HIS A 171 -11.61 -6.38 1.78
C HIS A 171 -12.91 -7.05 1.36
N SER A 172 -13.77 -6.31 0.66
CA SER A 172 -14.99 -6.90 0.10
C SER A 172 -14.66 -7.75 -1.12
N PRO A 173 -15.24 -8.94 -1.26
CA PRO A 173 -15.04 -9.76 -2.45
C PRO A 173 -15.59 -9.05 -3.69
N ASP A 174 -15.01 -9.35 -4.84
CA ASP A 174 -15.48 -8.83 -6.12
C ASP A 174 -16.85 -9.43 -6.48
N ALA A 175 -17.79 -8.57 -6.87
CA ALA A 175 -19.17 -8.99 -7.11
C ALA A 175 -19.32 -9.93 -8.32
N GLU A 176 -18.48 -9.79 -9.35
CA GLU A 176 -18.50 -10.69 -10.51
C GLU A 176 -17.92 -12.06 -10.13
N LEU A 177 -16.86 -12.07 -9.32
CA LEU A 177 -16.32 -13.30 -8.76
C LEU A 177 -17.38 -14.04 -7.94
N ILE A 178 -18.05 -13.37 -7.00
CA ILE A 178 -19.11 -14.00 -6.19
C ILE A 178 -20.24 -14.53 -7.06
N ALA A 179 -20.67 -13.79 -8.08
CA ALA A 179 -21.72 -14.24 -8.99
C ALA A 179 -21.34 -15.48 -9.82
N SER A 180 -20.05 -15.75 -9.99
CA SER A 180 -19.56 -16.94 -10.71
C SER A 180 -19.50 -18.22 -9.85
N LEU A 181 -19.59 -18.09 -8.52
CA LEU A 181 -19.47 -19.20 -7.57
C LEU A 181 -20.83 -19.85 -7.26
N ASP A 182 -20.79 -21.13 -6.88
CA ASP A 182 -21.96 -21.84 -6.37
C ASP A 182 -22.34 -21.30 -4.97
N GLN A 183 -23.43 -20.54 -4.90
CA GLN A 183 -23.90 -19.92 -3.68
C GLN A 183 -24.25 -20.92 -2.58
N SER A 184 -24.60 -22.16 -2.93
CA SER A 184 -24.94 -23.20 -1.94
C SER A 184 -23.71 -23.70 -1.17
N GLU A 185 -22.52 -23.56 -1.76
CA GLU A 185 -21.24 -23.94 -1.15
C GLU A 185 -20.59 -22.80 -0.34
N LEU A 186 -21.19 -21.61 -0.32
CA LEU A 186 -20.68 -20.43 0.38
C LEU A 186 -21.19 -20.37 1.82
N THR A 187 -21.14 -21.49 2.52
CA THR A 187 -21.65 -21.64 3.89
C THR A 187 -20.58 -22.11 4.86
N LEU A 188 -20.80 -21.85 6.15
CA LEU A 188 -19.91 -22.34 7.21
C LEU A 188 -19.90 -23.89 7.26
N GLU A 189 -21.04 -24.52 7.00
CA GLU A 189 -21.17 -25.98 6.95
C GLU A 189 -20.34 -26.59 5.80
N SER A 190 -20.47 -26.05 4.59
CA SER A 190 -19.66 -26.46 3.43
C SER A 190 -18.16 -26.33 3.72
N TYR A 191 -17.73 -25.24 4.36
CA TYR A 191 -16.34 -25.08 4.80
C TYR A 191 -15.90 -26.17 5.79
N HIS A 192 -16.71 -26.46 6.82
CA HIS A 192 -16.38 -27.51 7.78
C HIS A 192 -16.29 -28.90 7.14
N ASN A 193 -17.19 -29.20 6.21
CA ASN A 193 -17.15 -30.44 5.44
C ASN A 193 -15.90 -30.51 4.55
N ALA A 194 -15.52 -29.41 3.90
CA ALA A 194 -14.35 -29.33 3.04
C ALA A 194 -13.01 -29.47 3.80
N ILE A 195 -12.94 -28.99 5.06
CA ILE A 195 -11.70 -29.04 5.85
C ILE A 195 -11.51 -30.35 6.63
N GLN A 196 -12.56 -31.17 6.81
CA GLN A 196 -12.46 -32.44 7.52
C GLN A 196 -11.36 -33.38 6.95
N PRO A 197 -11.27 -33.61 5.63
CA PRO A 197 -10.26 -34.49 5.04
C PRO A 197 -8.82 -34.00 5.25
N VAL A 198 -8.62 -32.69 5.43
CA VAL A 198 -7.30 -32.06 5.58
C VAL A 198 -6.56 -32.59 6.82
N LYS A 199 -7.28 -32.97 7.88
CA LYS A 199 -6.69 -33.54 9.10
C LYS A 199 -5.88 -34.83 8.87
N SER A 200 -6.25 -35.59 7.85
CA SER A 200 -5.59 -36.84 7.45
C SER A 200 -4.77 -36.71 6.16
N MET A 201 -4.74 -35.52 5.56
CA MET A 201 -4.04 -35.30 4.31
C MET A 201 -2.52 -35.36 4.53
N THR A 202 -1.83 -36.15 3.71
CA THR A 202 -0.36 -36.14 3.70
C THR A 202 0.09 -34.97 2.86
N ILE A 203 0.82 -34.04 3.47
CA ILE A 203 1.39 -32.88 2.78
C ILE A 203 2.72 -33.32 2.16
N GLU A 204 2.83 -33.20 0.84
CA GLU A 204 4.04 -33.51 0.10
C GLU A 204 4.65 -32.23 -0.48
N PRO A 205 5.99 -32.07 -0.52
CA PRO A 205 6.63 -30.87 -1.05
C PRO A 205 6.19 -30.49 -2.47
N GLN A 206 5.89 -31.49 -3.31
CA GLN A 206 5.42 -31.28 -4.68
C GLN A 206 4.10 -30.51 -4.77
N MET A 207 3.30 -30.48 -3.71
CA MET A 207 2.06 -29.69 -3.66
C MET A 207 2.30 -28.18 -3.67
N PHE A 208 3.54 -27.74 -3.36
CA PHE A 208 3.93 -26.33 -3.32
C PHE A 208 4.94 -25.95 -4.40
N LEU A 209 5.33 -26.90 -5.26
CA LEU A 209 6.24 -26.65 -6.37
C LEU A 209 5.43 -26.36 -7.63
N PRO A 210 5.89 -25.43 -8.49
CA PRO A 210 5.26 -25.23 -9.78
C PRO A 210 5.30 -26.53 -10.59
N SER A 211 4.25 -26.76 -11.37
CA SER A 211 4.27 -27.78 -12.41
C SER A 211 5.38 -27.48 -13.43
N ARG A 212 5.76 -28.50 -14.20
CA ARG A 212 6.77 -28.34 -15.25
C ARG A 212 6.38 -27.27 -16.29
N GLU A 213 5.09 -27.13 -16.56
CA GLU A 213 4.54 -26.16 -17.52
C GLU A 213 4.60 -24.74 -16.95
N GLU A 214 4.25 -24.58 -15.67
CA GLU A 214 4.39 -23.30 -14.95
C GLU A 214 5.86 -22.89 -14.84
N ASP A 215 6.77 -23.81 -14.52
CA ASP A 215 8.22 -23.53 -14.43
C ASP A 215 8.79 -23.06 -15.78
N GLN A 216 8.39 -23.71 -16.89
CA GLN A 216 8.74 -23.25 -18.24
C GLN A 216 8.22 -21.85 -18.54
N THR A 217 6.98 -21.56 -18.12
CA THR A 217 6.36 -20.25 -18.29
C THR A 217 7.08 -19.18 -17.46
N ILE A 218 7.36 -19.45 -16.18
CA ILE A 218 8.12 -18.58 -15.28
C ILE A 218 9.50 -18.29 -15.90
N ARG A 219 10.21 -19.31 -16.35
CA ARG A 219 11.51 -19.16 -17.01
C ARG A 219 11.41 -18.29 -18.26
N ALA A 220 10.40 -18.51 -19.10
CA ALA A 220 10.20 -17.72 -20.31
C ALA A 220 9.90 -16.23 -20.00
N VAL A 221 9.12 -15.95 -18.96
CA VAL A 221 8.86 -14.58 -18.49
C VAL A 221 10.17 -13.89 -18.08
N TRP A 222 10.97 -14.53 -17.23
CA TRP A 222 12.26 -13.98 -16.78
C TRP A 222 13.23 -13.72 -17.93
N LEU A 223 13.39 -14.72 -18.81
CA LEU A 223 14.25 -14.60 -19.99
C LEU A 223 13.80 -13.44 -20.89
N SER A 224 12.50 -13.25 -21.07
CA SER A 224 11.96 -12.15 -21.89
C SER A 224 12.21 -10.78 -21.26
N GLN A 225 12.08 -10.66 -19.94
CA GLN A 225 12.38 -9.41 -19.22
C GLN A 225 13.86 -9.05 -19.30
N ILE A 226 14.76 -10.04 -19.12
CA ILE A 226 16.21 -9.84 -19.29
C ILE A 226 16.52 -9.43 -20.73
N ALA A 227 15.98 -10.16 -21.72
CA ALA A 227 16.17 -9.85 -23.13
C ALA A 227 15.71 -8.42 -23.48
N LYS A 228 14.58 -7.97 -22.92
CA LYS A 228 14.09 -6.61 -23.07
C LYS A 228 15.07 -5.57 -22.55
N VAL A 229 15.62 -5.74 -21.35
CA VAL A 229 16.60 -4.81 -20.77
C VAL A 229 17.89 -4.80 -21.59
N LEU A 230 18.42 -5.97 -21.96
CA LEU A 230 19.63 -6.08 -22.78
C LEU A 230 19.45 -5.37 -24.13
N HIS A 231 18.31 -5.60 -24.80
CA HIS A 231 18.02 -4.99 -26.09
C HIS A 231 17.81 -3.48 -26.00
N GLN A 232 17.18 -2.98 -24.93
CA GLN A 232 16.93 -1.55 -24.77
C GLN A 232 18.17 -0.72 -24.39
N TYR A 233 19.11 -1.32 -23.64
CA TYR A 233 20.19 -0.54 -23.00
C TYR A 233 21.60 -0.98 -23.35
N LEU A 234 21.82 -2.21 -23.83
CA LEU A 234 23.17 -2.79 -23.94
C LEU A 234 23.53 -3.17 -25.38
N ALA A 235 22.73 -4.02 -26.04
CA ALA A 235 23.10 -4.56 -27.35
C ALA A 235 21.92 -5.21 -28.10
N ASP A 236 22.04 -5.22 -29.42
CA ASP A 236 21.17 -5.98 -30.31
C ASP A 236 21.64 -7.44 -30.48
N PRO A 237 20.70 -8.40 -30.61
CA PRO A 237 21.05 -9.78 -30.88
C PRO A 237 21.67 -9.93 -32.28
N LYS A 238 22.78 -10.67 -32.36
CA LYS A 238 23.45 -10.99 -33.63
C LYS A 238 22.56 -11.76 -34.61
N ASP A 239 21.67 -12.61 -34.08
CA ASP A 239 20.65 -13.33 -34.84
C ASP A 239 19.26 -13.06 -34.25
N PRO A 240 18.50 -12.12 -34.83
CA PRO A 240 17.16 -11.77 -34.36
C PRO A 240 16.16 -12.93 -34.43
N LYS A 241 16.37 -13.94 -35.29
CA LYS A 241 15.39 -15.02 -35.50
C LYS A 241 15.41 -16.07 -34.39
N ASN A 242 16.58 -16.30 -33.79
CA ASN A 242 16.78 -17.24 -32.69
C ASN A 242 16.91 -16.53 -31.34
N ALA A 243 16.74 -15.20 -31.31
CA ALA A 243 16.80 -14.42 -30.09
C ALA A 243 15.59 -14.72 -29.19
N ILE A 244 15.81 -14.63 -27.88
CA ILE A 244 14.73 -14.67 -26.90
C ILE A 244 13.83 -13.47 -27.14
N SER A 245 12.51 -13.71 -27.22
CA SER A 245 11.51 -12.66 -27.36
C SER A 245 11.61 -11.67 -26.20
N PRO A 246 11.67 -10.35 -26.44
CA PRO A 246 11.59 -9.35 -25.37
C PRO A 246 10.14 -9.20 -24.82
N THR A 247 9.17 -9.86 -25.46
CA THR A 247 7.77 -9.89 -25.02
C THR A 247 7.52 -11.18 -24.24
N PRO A 248 7.14 -11.10 -22.95
CA PRO A 248 6.86 -12.28 -22.13
C PRO A 248 5.60 -13.01 -22.63
N PRO A 249 5.50 -14.34 -22.36
CA PRO A 249 4.27 -15.07 -22.61
C PRO A 249 3.11 -14.49 -21.79
N VAL A 250 1.89 -14.61 -22.31
CA VAL A 250 0.69 -14.20 -21.59
C VAL A 250 0.42 -15.22 -20.48
N VAL A 251 0.46 -14.75 -19.23
CA VAL A 251 0.04 -15.50 -18.04
C VAL A 251 -1.36 -15.06 -17.61
N GLU A 252 -1.98 -15.80 -16.70
CA GLU A 252 -3.24 -15.38 -16.07
C GLU A 252 -3.08 -13.97 -15.48
N GLN A 253 -3.91 -13.04 -15.95
CA GLN A 253 -3.83 -11.65 -15.55
C GLN A 253 -4.80 -11.36 -14.42
N ILE A 254 -4.27 -10.79 -13.34
CA ILE A 254 -5.09 -10.25 -12.26
C ILE A 254 -5.83 -9.01 -12.78
N SER A 255 -7.11 -8.92 -12.48
CA SER A 255 -7.94 -7.77 -12.84
C SER A 255 -7.35 -6.47 -12.29
N PRO A 256 -7.15 -5.43 -13.13
CA PRO A 256 -6.61 -4.14 -12.69
C PRO A 256 -7.65 -3.27 -11.96
N ARG A 257 -8.80 -3.85 -11.58
CA ARG A 257 -9.87 -3.14 -10.88
C ARG A 257 -9.41 -2.78 -9.46
N LYS A 258 -9.77 -1.56 -9.05
CA LYS A 258 -9.48 -1.09 -7.70
C LYS A 258 -10.22 -1.95 -6.67
N PRO A 259 -9.53 -2.55 -5.69
CA PRO A 259 -10.18 -3.35 -4.65
C PRO A 259 -11.05 -2.47 -3.75
N ASN A 260 -12.16 -3.04 -3.28
CA ASN A 260 -13.02 -2.35 -2.34
C ASN A 260 -12.56 -2.61 -0.89
N ILE A 261 -11.76 -1.66 -0.38
CA ILE A 261 -11.12 -1.75 0.93
C ILE A 261 -11.70 -0.68 1.88
N HIS A 262 -12.00 -1.11 3.10
CA HIS A 262 -12.45 -0.24 4.19
C HIS A 262 -11.54 -0.38 5.40
N MET A 263 -10.93 0.73 5.85
CA MET A 263 -10.03 0.70 7.00
C MET A 263 -10.79 0.47 8.29
N LEU A 264 -10.25 -0.38 9.15
CA LEU A 264 -10.69 -0.50 10.53
C LEU A 264 -10.23 0.72 11.33
N ARG A 265 -10.97 1.05 12.38
CA ARG A 265 -10.48 1.95 13.43
C ARG A 265 -9.39 1.22 14.20
N LEU A 266 -8.30 1.95 14.49
CA LEU A 266 -7.22 1.49 15.37
C LEU A 266 -7.80 0.97 16.68
N MET A 267 -7.38 -0.24 17.06
CA MET A 267 -7.81 -0.94 18.25
C MET A 267 -6.70 -0.84 19.29
N ASP A 268 -7.07 -0.43 20.50
CA ASP A 268 -6.17 -0.33 21.64
C ASP A 268 -6.00 -1.68 22.32
N ALA A 269 -5.57 -2.66 21.52
CA ALA A 269 -5.36 -4.04 21.89
C ALA A 269 -4.18 -4.56 21.08
N SER A 270 -3.35 -5.41 21.69
CA SER A 270 -2.20 -6.00 21.02
C SER A 270 -2.49 -7.45 20.61
N ASP A 271 -2.35 -7.76 19.34
CA ASP A 271 -2.42 -9.13 18.82
C ASP A 271 -1.16 -9.97 19.12
N ASN A 272 -0.15 -9.40 19.79
CA ASN A 272 1.07 -10.08 20.22
C ASN A 272 0.86 -11.08 21.38
N LEU A 273 -0.33 -11.13 21.97
CA LEU A 273 -0.70 -12.06 23.04
C LEU A 273 -2.09 -12.65 22.79
N ALA A 274 -2.32 -13.88 23.23
CA ALA A 274 -3.62 -14.55 23.07
C ALA A 274 -4.79 -13.76 23.69
N GLU A 275 -4.61 -13.18 24.88
CA GLU A 275 -5.62 -12.31 25.52
C GLU A 275 -5.96 -11.10 24.64
N GLY A 276 -4.93 -10.45 24.09
CA GLY A 276 -5.12 -9.27 23.26
C GLY A 276 -5.74 -9.59 21.90
N VAL A 277 -5.49 -10.77 21.31
CA VAL A 277 -6.26 -11.25 20.15
C VAL A 277 -7.77 -11.38 20.47
N GLY A 278 -8.11 -11.83 21.68
CA GLY A 278 -9.51 -11.87 22.13
C GLY A 278 -10.14 -10.48 22.20
N GLN A 279 -9.40 -9.47 22.66
CA GLN A 279 -9.83 -8.07 22.66
C GLN A 279 -9.95 -7.50 21.25
N VAL A 280 -9.05 -7.87 20.34
CA VAL A 280 -9.13 -7.51 18.91
C VAL A 280 -10.44 -8.00 18.31
N PHE A 281 -10.82 -9.26 18.52
CA PHE A 281 -12.11 -9.77 17.99
C PHE A 281 -13.33 -9.10 18.60
N HIS A 282 -13.29 -8.76 19.88
CA HIS A 282 -14.34 -7.95 20.48
C HIS A 282 -14.47 -6.59 19.77
N HIS A 283 -13.35 -5.93 19.46
CA HIS A 283 -13.36 -4.69 18.70
C HIS A 283 -13.82 -4.88 17.25
N LEU A 284 -13.44 -5.96 16.57
CA LEU A 284 -13.93 -6.27 15.22
C LEU A 284 -15.45 -6.41 15.20
N LEU A 285 -16.01 -7.14 16.15
CA LEU A 285 -17.46 -7.28 16.33
C LEU A 285 -18.13 -5.90 16.47
N LEU A 286 -17.65 -5.07 17.41
CA LEU A 286 -18.20 -3.72 17.64
C LEU A 286 -18.13 -2.81 16.40
N GLN A 287 -17.04 -2.91 15.64
CA GLN A 287 -16.84 -2.11 14.43
C GLN A 287 -17.69 -2.60 13.26
N SER A 288 -17.94 -3.91 13.16
CA SER A 288 -18.76 -4.51 12.11
C SER A 288 -20.22 -4.07 12.18
N GLY A 289 -20.72 -3.78 13.40
CA GLY A 289 -22.13 -3.48 13.63
C GLY A 289 -23.06 -4.69 13.54
N LEU A 290 -22.51 -5.91 13.49
CA LEU A 290 -23.25 -7.17 13.55
C LEU A 290 -23.51 -7.59 15.00
N SER A 291 -24.53 -8.41 15.20
CA SER A 291 -24.71 -9.18 16.43
C SER A 291 -23.68 -10.31 16.56
N VAL A 292 -23.56 -10.90 17.75
CA VAL A 292 -22.68 -12.05 18.01
C VAL A 292 -23.03 -13.20 17.07
N ASP A 293 -24.32 -13.56 17.00
CA ASP A 293 -24.80 -14.66 16.16
C ASP A 293 -24.52 -14.43 14.66
N GLU A 294 -24.69 -13.19 14.18
CA GLU A 294 -24.41 -12.85 12.78
C GLU A 294 -22.91 -12.88 12.45
N PHE A 295 -22.05 -12.46 13.39
CA PHE A 295 -20.61 -12.43 13.19
C PHE A 295 -20.00 -13.84 13.28
N PHE A 296 -20.39 -14.61 14.30
CA PHE A 296 -19.84 -15.94 14.54
C PHE A 296 -20.59 -17.06 13.82
N GLY A 297 -21.82 -16.82 13.36
CA GLY A 297 -22.62 -17.79 12.60
C GLY A 297 -22.27 -17.90 11.11
N ARG A 298 -21.26 -17.16 10.63
CA ARG A 298 -20.79 -17.21 9.24
C ARG A 298 -19.27 -17.37 9.17
N LEU A 299 -18.78 -17.93 8.08
CA LEU A 299 -17.34 -18.00 7.81
C LEU A 299 -16.74 -16.59 7.75
N GLN A 300 -15.67 -16.35 8.51
CA GLN A 300 -14.92 -15.11 8.57
C GLN A 300 -13.50 -15.38 8.08
N PRO A 301 -13.20 -15.12 6.80
CA PRO A 301 -11.83 -15.13 6.30
C PRO A 301 -11.05 -14.00 6.96
N MET A 302 -9.87 -14.30 7.47
CA MET A 302 -8.98 -13.33 8.06
C MET A 302 -7.55 -13.51 7.58
N ASP A 303 -6.83 -12.40 7.47
CA ASP A 303 -5.42 -12.37 7.13
C ASP A 303 -4.63 -11.80 8.31
N GLY A 304 -3.50 -12.42 8.65
CA GLY A 304 -2.61 -11.93 9.70
C GLY A 304 -1.21 -12.49 9.56
N ASP A 305 -0.27 -11.95 10.34
CA ASP A 305 1.08 -12.50 10.40
C ASP A 305 1.11 -13.85 11.17
N LEU A 306 2.24 -14.55 11.10
CA LEU A 306 2.38 -15.85 11.77
C LEU A 306 2.18 -15.76 13.29
N GLY A 307 2.61 -14.67 13.92
CA GLY A 307 2.46 -14.46 15.36
C GLY A 307 0.99 -14.29 15.75
N THR A 308 0.25 -13.47 14.99
CA THR A 308 -1.20 -13.29 15.16
C THR A 308 -1.93 -14.63 15.04
N VAL A 309 -1.60 -15.44 14.04
CA VAL A 309 -2.21 -16.76 13.82
C VAL A 309 -1.86 -17.75 14.93
N GLN A 310 -0.64 -17.73 15.46
CA GLN A 310 -0.25 -18.56 16.60
C GLN A 310 -1.02 -18.17 17.87
N ASN A 311 -1.15 -16.87 18.14
CA ASN A 311 -1.91 -16.36 19.28
C ASN A 311 -3.40 -16.67 19.17
N PHE A 312 -3.97 -16.55 17.97
CA PHE A 312 -5.33 -17.00 17.68
C PHE A 312 -5.53 -18.48 17.99
N ASN A 313 -4.64 -19.35 17.48
CA ASN A 313 -4.75 -20.79 17.71
C ASN A 313 -4.58 -21.15 19.21
N SER A 314 -3.71 -20.43 19.91
CA SER A 314 -3.55 -20.57 21.37
C SER A 314 -4.84 -20.19 22.10
N LEU A 315 -5.44 -19.04 21.76
CA LEU A 315 -6.73 -18.59 22.31
C LEU A 315 -7.83 -19.61 22.07
N ARG A 316 -7.97 -20.07 20.82
CA ARG A 316 -8.96 -21.09 20.42
C ARG A 316 -8.78 -22.38 21.21
N SER A 317 -7.55 -22.83 21.40
CA SER A 317 -7.25 -24.05 22.17
C SER A 317 -7.57 -23.91 23.66
N GLN A 318 -7.40 -22.72 24.23
CA GLN A 318 -7.73 -22.45 25.63
C GLN A 318 -9.24 -22.39 25.89
N ARG A 319 -10.03 -21.98 24.89
CA ARG A 319 -11.49 -21.86 24.99
C ARG A 319 -12.24 -23.12 24.54
N ALA A 320 -11.58 -23.99 23.77
CA ALA A 320 -12.17 -25.24 23.31
C ALA A 320 -12.14 -26.34 24.39
N PRO A 321 -13.19 -27.17 24.50
CA PRO A 321 -14.48 -27.05 23.83
C PRO A 321 -15.39 -26.04 24.57
N SER A 322 -16.04 -25.15 23.83
CA SER A 322 -17.14 -24.30 24.32
C SER A 322 -18.44 -24.68 23.62
N ALA A 323 -19.60 -24.29 24.15
CA ALA A 323 -20.88 -24.39 23.41
C ALA A 323 -21.27 -23.06 22.75
N TYR A 324 -20.52 -21.98 23.04
CA TYR A 324 -20.76 -20.65 22.50
C TYR A 324 -19.86 -20.41 21.27
N PRO A 325 -20.41 -20.01 20.09
CA PRO A 325 -19.62 -19.78 18.88
C PRO A 325 -18.47 -18.78 19.04
N GLU A 326 -18.69 -17.72 19.82
CA GLU A 326 -17.70 -16.66 20.12
C GLU A 326 -16.48 -17.16 20.91
N ASP A 327 -16.60 -18.32 21.56
CA ASP A 327 -15.51 -18.97 22.27
C ASP A 327 -14.87 -20.08 21.44
N GLN A 328 -15.66 -20.79 20.63
CA GLN A 328 -15.16 -21.85 19.75
C GLN A 328 -14.29 -21.30 18.62
N LEU A 329 -14.64 -20.15 18.06
CA LEU A 329 -13.91 -19.49 16.96
C LEU A 329 -13.66 -20.42 15.76
N ASP A 330 -14.57 -21.36 15.52
CA ASP A 330 -14.49 -22.35 14.44
C ASP A 330 -14.90 -21.77 13.07
N ASN A 331 -15.65 -20.68 13.10
CA ASN A 331 -16.05 -19.90 11.95
C ASN A 331 -14.94 -18.99 11.39
N ILE A 332 -13.81 -18.85 12.07
CA ILE A 332 -12.70 -18.00 11.64
C ILE A 332 -11.65 -18.84 10.90
N LEU A 333 -11.35 -18.45 9.67
CA LEU A 333 -10.25 -19.02 8.87
C LEU A 333 -9.14 -17.98 8.73
N PHE A 334 -8.00 -18.22 9.35
CA PHE A 334 -6.80 -17.41 9.13
C PHE A 334 -5.99 -17.91 7.94
N GLN A 335 -5.67 -16.99 7.04
CA GLN A 335 -4.67 -17.13 6.01
C GLN A 335 -3.42 -16.35 6.44
N LEU A 336 -2.24 -16.93 6.20
CA LEU A 336 -0.99 -16.22 6.47
C LEU A 336 -0.81 -15.12 5.44
N GLY A 337 -0.59 -13.89 5.90
CA GLY A 337 -0.38 -12.75 5.02
C GLY A 337 0.74 -13.03 4.01
N ALA A 338 0.43 -12.88 2.71
CA ALA A 338 1.35 -13.23 1.63
C ALA A 338 2.70 -12.51 1.76
N SER A 339 2.69 -11.22 2.13
CA SER A 339 3.91 -10.42 2.31
C SER A 339 4.83 -10.97 3.40
N HIS A 340 4.29 -11.35 4.56
CA HIS A 340 5.07 -11.92 5.66
C HIS A 340 5.57 -13.33 5.31
N THR A 341 4.76 -14.12 4.63
CA THR A 341 5.15 -15.45 4.16
C THR A 341 6.31 -15.36 3.17
N LEU A 342 6.18 -14.52 2.14
CA LEU A 342 7.24 -14.26 1.17
C LEU A 342 8.49 -13.68 1.82
N TRP A 343 8.33 -12.78 2.79
CA TRP A 343 9.44 -12.24 3.58
C TRP A 343 10.20 -13.34 4.32
N ASN A 344 9.49 -14.22 5.02
CA ASN A 344 10.12 -15.29 5.78
C ASN A 344 10.85 -16.26 4.86
N VAL A 345 10.23 -16.66 3.73
CA VAL A 345 10.87 -17.53 2.72
C VAL A 345 12.11 -16.86 2.13
N ALA A 346 12.00 -15.61 1.67
CA ALA A 346 13.11 -14.87 1.08
C ALA A 346 14.25 -14.67 2.09
N SER A 347 13.93 -14.33 3.34
CA SER A 347 14.90 -14.19 4.43
C SER A 347 15.62 -15.51 4.72
N THR A 348 14.90 -16.64 4.73
CA THR A 348 15.50 -17.97 4.90
C THR A 348 16.43 -18.33 3.75
N LEU A 349 15.98 -18.17 2.49
CA LEU A 349 16.82 -18.42 1.31
C LEU A 349 18.07 -17.53 1.32
N PHE A 350 17.88 -16.24 1.55
CA PHE A 350 18.97 -15.27 1.61
C PHE A 350 19.97 -15.60 2.71
N THR A 351 19.51 -15.94 3.91
CA THR A 351 20.39 -16.31 5.03
C THR A 351 21.13 -17.62 4.74
N HIS A 352 20.47 -18.60 4.12
CA HIS A 352 21.08 -19.87 3.75
C HIS A 352 22.19 -19.70 2.70
N HIS A 353 21.98 -18.81 1.73
CA HIS A 353 22.94 -18.51 0.67
C HIS A 353 23.81 -17.28 0.95
N PHE A 354 23.82 -16.78 2.19
CA PHE A 354 24.55 -15.55 2.51
C PHE A 354 26.05 -15.69 2.27
N GLY A 355 26.61 -16.86 2.61
CA GLY A 355 28.03 -17.18 2.50
C GLY A 355 28.88 -16.65 3.67
N ASN A 356 30.20 -16.79 3.54
CA ASN A 356 31.17 -16.34 4.53
C ASN A 356 31.91 -15.06 4.08
N PRO A 357 31.57 -13.87 4.61
CA PRO A 357 32.21 -12.61 4.23
C PRO A 357 33.68 -12.50 4.68
N LEU A 358 34.16 -13.43 5.53
CA LEU A 358 35.57 -13.49 5.94
C LEU A 358 36.43 -14.31 4.97
N ASP A 359 35.81 -15.03 4.04
CA ASP A 359 36.49 -15.80 3.01
C ASP A 359 36.32 -15.10 1.65
N SER A 360 37.39 -14.50 1.14
CA SER A 360 37.36 -13.80 -0.15
C SER A 360 37.10 -14.72 -1.36
N THR A 361 37.17 -16.04 -1.17
CA THR A 361 36.85 -17.04 -2.20
C THR A 361 35.40 -17.49 -2.17
N ASP A 362 34.65 -17.13 -1.12
CA ASP A 362 33.24 -17.44 -0.98
C ASP A 362 32.40 -16.55 -1.89
N CYS A 363 31.60 -17.16 -2.77
CA CYS A 363 30.73 -16.47 -3.73
C CYS A 363 29.29 -16.28 -3.23
N GLY A 364 29.09 -16.19 -1.91
CA GLY A 364 27.78 -16.00 -1.31
C GLY A 364 27.14 -14.64 -1.61
N ALA A 365 25.89 -14.49 -1.19
CA ALA A 365 25.09 -13.28 -1.43
C ALA A 365 25.75 -11.99 -0.88
N TRP A 366 26.65 -12.10 0.11
CA TRP A 366 27.39 -10.97 0.68
C TRP A 366 28.22 -10.18 -0.35
N GLN A 367 28.80 -10.85 -1.37
CA GLN A 367 29.60 -10.18 -2.40
C GLN A 367 28.77 -9.22 -3.24
N TYR A 368 27.54 -9.64 -3.60
CA TYR A 368 26.62 -8.82 -4.37
C TYR A 368 26.15 -7.61 -3.58
N LEU A 369 25.87 -7.77 -2.27
CA LEU A 369 25.55 -6.63 -1.41
C LEU A 369 26.71 -5.65 -1.32
N GLN A 370 27.94 -6.13 -1.17
CA GLN A 370 29.12 -5.28 -1.13
C GLN A 370 29.30 -4.51 -2.46
N ALA A 371 29.08 -5.17 -3.60
CA ALA A 371 29.10 -4.53 -4.92
C ALA A 371 28.01 -3.44 -5.08
N LEU A 372 26.86 -3.62 -4.44
CA LEU A 372 25.78 -2.64 -4.37
C LEU A 372 26.01 -1.55 -3.30
N GLY A 373 27.14 -1.58 -2.58
CA GLY A 373 27.49 -0.60 -1.55
C GLY A 373 26.87 -0.88 -0.17
N PHE A 374 26.33 -2.08 0.06
CA PHE A 374 25.77 -2.50 1.35
C PHE A 374 26.80 -3.33 2.14
N PRO A 375 27.18 -2.89 3.36
CA PRO A 375 28.07 -3.67 4.22
C PRO A 375 27.44 -5.01 4.62
N PRO A 376 28.14 -6.16 4.41
CA PRO A 376 27.62 -7.48 4.77
C PRO A 376 27.18 -7.61 6.23
N GLU A 377 27.85 -6.92 7.15
CA GLU A 377 27.58 -6.98 8.60
C GLU A 377 26.24 -6.32 8.99
N LYS A 378 25.66 -5.52 8.08
CA LYS A 378 24.38 -4.83 8.26
C LYS A 378 23.23 -5.50 7.51
N ALA A 379 23.52 -6.45 6.62
CA ALA A 379 22.54 -7.09 5.74
C ALA A 379 21.46 -7.89 6.49
N ILE A 380 21.82 -8.48 7.63
CA ILE A 380 20.96 -9.35 8.44
C ILE A 380 20.55 -8.66 9.75
N GLN A 381 20.62 -7.32 9.83
CA GLN A 381 20.12 -6.61 11.00
C GLN A 381 18.66 -6.23 10.82
N LYS A 382 17.81 -6.87 11.65
CA LYS A 382 16.46 -6.49 12.11
C LYS A 382 15.52 -5.83 11.09
N LYS A 383 14.46 -6.56 10.68
CA LYS A 383 13.21 -6.10 10.00
C LYS A 383 13.25 -4.67 9.44
N ASP A 384 14.16 -4.39 8.51
CA ASP A 384 14.23 -3.12 7.81
C ASP A 384 13.48 -3.28 6.48
N PHE A 385 12.28 -2.70 6.41
CA PHE A 385 11.41 -2.76 5.24
C PHE A 385 12.06 -2.17 3.98
N THR A 386 13.10 -1.33 4.13
CA THR A 386 13.85 -0.73 3.02
C THR A 386 14.77 -1.73 2.31
N LEU A 387 15.21 -2.79 3.00
CA LEU A 387 16.06 -3.86 2.45
C LEU A 387 15.31 -4.82 1.50
N MET A 388 13.97 -4.78 1.49
CA MET A 388 13.12 -5.65 0.65
C MET A 388 13.38 -5.45 -0.85
N HIS A 389 13.67 -4.21 -1.28
CA HIS A 389 13.99 -3.91 -2.67
C HIS A 389 15.31 -4.55 -3.13
N ALA A 390 16.26 -4.76 -2.20
CA ALA A 390 17.57 -5.33 -2.50
C ALA A 390 17.54 -6.88 -2.54
N VAL A 391 16.78 -7.54 -1.67
CA VAL A 391 16.72 -9.01 -1.60
C VAL A 391 16.00 -9.63 -2.81
N GLY A 392 14.98 -8.96 -3.35
CA GLY A 392 14.32 -9.37 -4.59
C GLY A 392 15.24 -9.38 -5.82
N LEU A 393 16.29 -8.53 -5.83
CA LEU A 393 17.31 -8.50 -6.87
C LEU A 393 18.35 -9.63 -6.71
N ILE A 394 18.58 -10.14 -5.50
CA ILE A 394 19.66 -11.08 -5.19
C ILE A 394 19.23 -12.55 -5.31
N SER A 395 17.94 -12.87 -5.13
CA SER A 395 17.41 -14.24 -5.34
C SER A 395 17.43 -14.72 -6.80
N VAL A 396 17.98 -13.91 -7.73
CA VAL A 396 17.99 -14.16 -9.19
C VAL A 396 19.36 -14.61 -9.70
N CYS A 397 20.35 -14.86 -8.83
CA CYS A 397 21.57 -15.56 -9.26
C CYS A 397 21.38 -17.09 -9.11
N PRO A 398 21.14 -17.84 -10.20
CA PRO A 398 21.25 -19.29 -10.12
C PRO A 398 22.70 -19.63 -9.77
N SER A 399 22.89 -20.37 -8.67
CA SER A 399 24.11 -21.10 -8.43
C SER A 399 24.35 -22.05 -9.60
N THR A 400 25.31 -21.70 -10.46
CA THR A 400 25.93 -22.67 -11.35
C THR A 400 26.71 -23.65 -10.47
N ALA A 401 26.29 -24.92 -10.48
CA ALA A 401 27.15 -26.04 -10.14
C ALA A 401 28.24 -26.21 -11.21
#